data_AF-A0A6G1RCG1-F1
#
_entry.id   AF-A0A6G1RCG1-F1
#
_cell.length_a   1.000
_cell.length_b   1.000
_cell.length_c   1.000
_cell.angle_alpha   90.00
_cell.angle_beta   90.00
_cell.angle_gamma   90.00
#
_symmetry.space_group_name_H-M   'P 1'
#
loop_
_entity.id
_entity.type
_entity.pdbx_description
1 polymer ?
#
loop_
_entity_poly.entity_id
_entity_poly.type
_entity_poly.pdbx_seq_one_letter_code
_entity_poly.pdbx_strand_id
1 'polypeptide(L)'
;MSGIGNKRTAGDPGPSAPPEKKAGVEDSGTTVETIKLGGVSSTEEMDIRTLQTKNRKLAEMLDQRQAIEDELREHIEKLERRQATDDASLLIINRYWNQFDENIRIILKRFDLEQGLGDLLSERKALVVPEPEPDSDSNQERKDERERGEGLEPAFSFLATLASSTSEEIESQLQERVESSRRAVAQIVTMYDKLQEKVDVLSHKLNSGDITLMEEAVLELNTYLSHENGRLQELADVLQEKHRIMSQEFSKLQERVETAESRVSVLETMIDDLQWDIDKIRKREQRLNRHLADVLERVNSKGYKVYGAGSSLYGGTITINARKFEEMNAELEENKELAGNRLNELEELRQDLEEVTTQNEKLKVELRRAVEEAVKETPEYRCMQSQFSVLYNESLQLKAHLDEARTLLHGTRTTHQRQVELIERDEVSLHKKLRTEVIQLEDTLAQVRKEYEMLRIEFEQTLAANEQAGPINREMRHLISSLQNHNHQLKGEVLRYKRKLREAQSDLSKIRSRSGSAVLQSQSSTEDTKEEPPEIKQEPDDPSAQVSVPKAVSEDVNEMKARRDEEERERERREREREREKEKEKEREREKEKEKEKEREREKQKQKESEKELESR
;
A
#
# COMPACT_ATOMS: atom_id res chain seq x y z
N MET A 1 44.61 -24.17 37.42
CA MET A 1 43.53 -25.16 37.47
C MET A 1 43.20 -25.62 36.05
N SER A 2 42.63 -26.80 35.92
CA SER A 2 42.37 -27.61 34.70
C SER A 2 41.94 -26.88 33.43
N GLY A 3 42.39 -27.40 32.28
CA GLY A 3 41.80 -27.16 30.95
C GLY A 3 40.85 -28.31 30.54
N ILE A 4 40.91 -28.71 29.26
CA ILE A 4 39.97 -29.59 28.51
C ILE A 4 38.73 -28.80 28.02
N GLY A 5 38.25 -28.91 26.77
CA GLY A 5 38.78 -29.66 25.62
C GLY A 5 37.74 -30.57 24.95
N ASN A 6 36.70 -29.97 24.33
CA ASN A 6 35.60 -30.76 23.74
C ASN A 6 35.99 -31.46 22.43
N LYS A 7 35.55 -32.70 22.31
CA LYS A 7 35.81 -33.63 21.21
C LYS A 7 34.51 -33.99 20.50
N ARG A 8 34.61 -34.50 19.27
CA ARG A 8 33.48 -34.94 18.43
C ARG A 8 32.62 -36.00 19.14
N THR A 9 31.33 -36.00 18.86
CA THR A 9 30.45 -37.18 19.01
C THR A 9 29.69 -37.44 17.70
N ALA A 10 29.50 -38.71 17.39
CA ALA A 10 28.55 -39.20 16.39
C ALA A 10 27.65 -40.23 17.11
N GLY A 11 26.40 -40.36 16.68
CA GLY A 11 25.45 -41.27 17.33
C GLY A 11 24.09 -41.26 16.62
N ASP A 12 23.78 -42.36 15.94
CA ASP A 12 22.49 -42.66 15.33
C ASP A 12 21.59 -43.45 16.31
N PRO A 13 20.28 -43.17 16.40
CA PRO A 13 19.31 -44.01 17.07
C PRO A 13 18.18 -44.51 16.15
N GLY A 14 18.13 -45.84 15.93
CA GLY A 14 17.07 -46.51 15.16
C GLY A 14 15.69 -46.60 15.87
N PRO A 15 14.63 -47.06 15.15
CA PRO A 15 13.23 -46.80 15.52
C PRO A 15 12.49 -47.93 16.28
N SER A 16 11.25 -47.61 16.68
CA SER A 16 10.17 -48.49 17.18
C SER A 16 8.81 -47.77 16.98
N ALA A 17 7.62 -48.35 17.16
CA ALA A 17 7.22 -49.61 17.81
C ALA A 17 6.03 -50.31 17.06
N PRO A 18 5.65 -51.57 17.42
CA PRO A 18 4.62 -52.37 16.73
C PRO A 18 3.34 -52.50 17.62
N PRO A 19 2.43 -53.50 17.50
CA PRO A 19 2.16 -54.53 16.45
C PRO A 19 0.65 -54.66 16.07
N GLU A 20 0.29 -55.72 15.32
CA GLU A 20 -0.95 -56.57 15.33
C GLU A 20 -1.36 -57.01 13.89
N LYS A 21 -1.96 -58.18 13.59
CA LYS A 21 -2.14 -59.51 14.26
C LYS A 21 -2.38 -60.59 13.18
N LYS A 22 -2.29 -61.89 13.51
CA LYS A 22 -2.44 -63.02 12.53
C LYS A 22 -3.82 -63.70 12.54
N ALA A 23 -4.28 -64.09 11.35
CA ALA A 23 -5.07 -65.31 11.04
C ALA A 23 -4.99 -65.57 9.51
N GLY A 24 -5.09 -66.79 8.96
CA GLY A 24 -5.14 -68.12 9.58
C GLY A 24 -5.93 -69.14 8.73
N VAL A 25 -5.53 -70.42 8.77
CA VAL A 25 -6.18 -71.61 8.17
C VAL A 25 -5.89 -71.90 6.68
N GLU A 26 -5.78 -73.19 6.37
CA GLU A 26 -5.47 -73.83 5.07
C GLU A 26 -6.70 -74.63 4.58
N ASP A 27 -6.75 -74.99 3.29
CA ASP A 27 -7.33 -76.28 2.86
C ASP A 27 -6.64 -76.77 1.57
N SER A 28 -6.69 -78.08 1.31
CA SER A 28 -5.93 -78.74 0.23
C SER A 28 -6.84 -79.60 -0.68
N GLY A 29 -7.03 -79.15 -1.92
CA GLY A 29 -7.73 -79.90 -2.98
C GLY A 29 -6.86 -80.07 -4.23
N THR A 30 -6.59 -81.31 -4.61
CA THR A 30 -5.75 -81.63 -5.79
C THR A 30 -6.50 -81.47 -7.11
N THR A 31 -5.88 -80.85 -8.11
CA THR A 31 -5.64 -81.40 -9.47
C THR A 31 -4.99 -80.39 -10.43
N VAL A 32 -4.39 -80.90 -11.51
CA VAL A 32 -3.80 -80.21 -12.67
C VAL A 32 -2.53 -79.36 -12.40
N GLU A 33 -1.41 -79.78 -13.00
CA GLU A 33 -0.20 -78.97 -13.15
C GLU A 33 -0.46 -77.78 -14.09
N THR A 34 -1.00 -76.69 -13.54
CA THR A 34 -1.04 -75.42 -14.27
C THR A 34 0.34 -74.78 -14.17
N ILE A 35 1.06 -74.70 -15.28
CA ILE A 35 2.32 -73.94 -15.37
C ILE A 35 1.98 -72.48 -15.03
N LYS A 36 2.33 -72.06 -13.81
CA LYS A 36 2.29 -70.65 -13.40
C LYS A 36 3.42 -69.90 -14.11
N LEU A 37 3.20 -69.59 -15.38
CA LEU A 37 3.87 -68.49 -16.05
C LEU A 37 3.71 -67.27 -15.13
N GLY A 38 4.83 -66.74 -14.64
CA GLY A 38 4.81 -65.58 -13.75
C GLY A 38 4.06 -64.44 -14.41
N GLY A 39 3.18 -63.76 -13.66
CA GLY A 39 2.28 -62.76 -14.19
C GLY A 39 3.06 -61.73 -15.03
N VAL A 40 2.84 -61.75 -16.35
CA VAL A 40 3.47 -60.82 -17.26
C VAL A 40 2.91 -59.45 -16.92
N SER A 41 3.74 -58.56 -16.36
CA SER A 41 3.31 -57.21 -15.98
C SER A 41 2.55 -56.56 -17.12
N SER A 42 1.32 -56.12 -16.83
CA SER A 42 0.51 -55.37 -17.80
C SER A 42 1.32 -54.20 -18.34
N THR A 43 1.09 -53.80 -19.59
CA THR A 43 1.69 -52.58 -20.18
C THR A 43 1.47 -51.39 -19.25
N GLU A 44 0.27 -51.29 -18.67
CA GLU A 44 -0.12 -50.33 -17.65
C GLU A 44 0.75 -50.36 -16.38
N GLU A 45 1.16 -51.53 -15.88
CA GLU A 45 2.09 -51.61 -14.74
C GLU A 45 3.49 -51.07 -15.10
N MET A 46 3.95 -51.35 -16.31
CA MET A 46 5.24 -50.87 -16.81
C MET A 46 5.21 -49.36 -17.07
N ASP A 47 4.11 -48.83 -17.61
CA ASP A 47 3.88 -47.39 -17.78
C ASP A 47 3.80 -46.67 -16.42
N ILE A 48 3.08 -47.23 -15.43
CA ILE A 48 3.03 -46.70 -14.06
C ILE A 48 4.42 -46.66 -13.42
N ARG A 49 5.21 -47.74 -13.50
CA ARG A 49 6.60 -47.75 -12.98
C ARG A 49 7.49 -46.75 -13.73
N THR A 50 7.26 -46.55 -15.02
CA THR A 50 7.97 -45.55 -15.83
C THR A 50 7.60 -44.12 -15.41
N LEU A 51 6.33 -43.83 -15.16
CA LEU A 51 5.84 -42.54 -14.66
C LEU A 51 6.32 -42.25 -13.22
N GLN A 52 6.33 -43.25 -12.33
CA GLN A 52 6.92 -43.13 -10.99
C GLN A 52 8.41 -42.79 -11.06
N THR A 53 9.15 -43.38 -12.00
CA THR A 53 10.59 -43.12 -12.18
C THR A 53 10.84 -41.73 -12.76
N LYS A 54 10.01 -41.29 -13.74
CA LYS A 54 10.05 -39.92 -14.28
C LYS A 54 9.70 -38.88 -13.21
N ASN A 55 8.64 -39.10 -12.43
CA ASN A 55 8.24 -38.19 -11.36
C ASN A 55 9.29 -38.10 -10.25
N ARG A 56 9.95 -39.20 -9.87
CA ARG A 56 11.08 -39.15 -8.93
C ARG A 56 12.22 -38.29 -9.47
N LYS A 57 12.61 -38.47 -10.74
CA LYS A 57 13.65 -37.64 -11.36
C LYS A 57 13.26 -36.15 -11.47
N LEU A 58 11.98 -35.85 -11.68
CA LEU A 58 11.47 -34.48 -11.64
C LEU A 58 11.51 -33.87 -10.23
N ALA A 59 11.23 -34.66 -9.18
CA ALA A 59 11.41 -34.24 -7.80
C ALA A 59 12.88 -33.97 -7.48
N GLU A 60 13.79 -34.91 -7.82
CA GLU A 60 15.25 -34.74 -7.66
C GLU A 60 15.77 -33.47 -8.38
N MET A 61 15.21 -33.12 -9.54
CA MET A 61 15.53 -31.89 -10.27
C MET A 61 14.94 -30.62 -9.62
N LEU A 62 13.77 -30.71 -8.97
CA LEU A 62 13.18 -29.61 -8.21
C LEU A 62 13.96 -29.36 -6.92
N ASP A 63 14.36 -30.41 -6.20
CA ASP A 63 15.18 -30.32 -4.99
C ASP A 63 16.55 -29.69 -5.30
N GLN A 64 17.20 -30.10 -6.40
CA GLN A 64 18.44 -29.49 -6.90
C GLN A 64 18.25 -28.01 -7.26
N ARG A 65 17.14 -27.65 -7.92
CA ARG A 65 16.82 -26.25 -8.20
C ARG A 65 16.62 -25.46 -6.91
N GLN A 66 15.89 -26.00 -5.93
CA GLN A 66 15.61 -25.31 -4.67
C GLN A 66 16.91 -25.04 -3.90
N ALA A 67 17.82 -26.02 -3.83
CA ALA A 67 19.13 -25.82 -3.20
C ALA A 67 19.94 -24.68 -3.86
N ILE A 68 19.96 -24.60 -5.20
CA ILE A 68 20.61 -23.50 -5.92
C ILE A 68 19.89 -22.17 -5.67
N GLU A 69 18.56 -22.17 -5.60
CA GLU A 69 17.78 -20.96 -5.29
C GLU A 69 18.04 -20.46 -3.87
N ASP A 70 18.19 -21.36 -2.90
CA ASP A 70 18.50 -21.07 -1.50
C ASP A 70 19.96 -20.59 -1.32
N GLU A 71 20.93 -21.18 -2.02
CA GLU A 71 22.32 -20.69 -2.09
C GLU A 71 22.40 -19.28 -2.68
N LEU A 72 21.65 -19.00 -3.76
CA LEU A 72 21.57 -17.68 -4.36
C LEU A 72 20.90 -16.66 -3.44
N ARG A 73 19.83 -17.05 -2.73
CA ARG A 73 19.17 -16.22 -1.70
C ARG A 73 20.14 -15.87 -0.57
N GLU A 74 20.90 -16.82 -0.06
CA GLU A 74 21.91 -16.59 0.98
C GLU A 74 23.08 -15.71 0.47
N HIS A 75 23.45 -15.84 -0.82
CA HIS A 75 24.46 -14.98 -1.43
C HIS A 75 23.99 -13.52 -1.59
N ILE A 76 22.74 -13.32 -2.06
CA ILE A 76 22.11 -12.00 -2.14
C ILE A 76 22.05 -11.36 -0.74
N GLU A 77 21.56 -12.08 0.27
CA GLU A 77 21.45 -11.56 1.64
C GLU A 77 22.82 -11.26 2.29
N LYS A 78 23.91 -11.86 1.80
CA LYS A 78 25.30 -11.49 2.18
C LYS A 78 25.78 -10.24 1.45
N LEU A 79 25.44 -10.07 0.17
CA LEU A 79 25.76 -8.87 -0.61
C LEU A 79 24.98 -7.65 -0.12
N GLU A 80 23.69 -7.77 0.17
CA GLU A 80 22.85 -6.68 0.70
C GLU A 80 23.38 -6.16 2.05
N ARG A 81 23.74 -7.05 2.98
CA ARG A 81 24.37 -6.67 4.26
C ARG A 81 25.69 -5.93 4.06
N ARG A 82 26.50 -6.38 3.10
CA ARG A 82 27.77 -5.71 2.77
C ARG A 82 27.53 -4.36 2.10
N GLN A 83 26.57 -4.26 1.18
CA GLN A 83 26.22 -3.00 0.53
C GLN A 83 25.84 -1.95 1.56
N ALA A 84 25.01 -2.31 2.56
CA ALA A 84 24.66 -1.38 3.64
C ALA A 84 25.88 -0.88 4.45
N THR A 85 26.94 -1.69 4.62
CA THR A 85 28.18 -1.23 5.27
C THR A 85 29.10 -0.43 4.35
N ASP A 86 29.14 -0.76 3.06
CA ASP A 86 29.94 -0.05 2.06
C ASP A 86 29.30 1.33 1.77
N ASP A 87 27.97 1.42 1.62
CA ASP A 87 27.18 2.66 1.49
C ASP A 87 27.34 3.60 2.69
N ALA A 88 27.26 3.06 3.91
CA ALA A 88 27.49 3.84 5.12
C ALA A 88 28.93 4.40 5.17
N SER A 89 29.90 3.63 4.70
CA SER A 89 31.31 4.07 4.60
C SER A 89 31.48 5.17 3.55
N LEU A 90 30.83 5.04 2.38
CA LEU A 90 30.84 6.07 1.32
C LEU A 90 30.21 7.38 1.79
N LEU A 91 29.09 7.33 2.52
CA LEU A 91 28.47 8.52 3.13
C LEU A 91 29.40 9.22 4.13
N ILE A 92 30.09 8.45 4.99
CA ILE A 92 31.07 8.99 5.94
C ILE A 92 32.24 9.67 5.21
N ILE A 93 32.80 9.02 4.18
CA ILE A 93 33.90 9.56 3.37
C ILE A 93 33.46 10.85 2.67
N ASN A 94 32.30 10.87 2.01
CA ASN A 94 31.79 12.06 1.33
C ASN A 94 31.54 13.22 2.32
N ARG A 95 31.00 12.94 3.52
CA ARG A 95 30.82 13.96 4.57
C ARG A 95 32.15 14.59 5.00
N TYR A 96 33.18 13.78 5.23
CA TYR A 96 34.51 14.30 5.59
C TYR A 96 35.19 15.04 4.43
N TRP A 97 35.00 14.60 3.18
CA TRP A 97 35.54 15.33 2.02
C TRP A 97 34.82 16.66 1.79
N ASN A 98 33.49 16.72 1.99
CA ASN A 98 32.73 17.98 1.99
C ASN A 98 33.25 18.96 3.06
N GLN A 99 33.53 18.45 4.27
CA GLN A 99 34.11 19.24 5.35
C GLN A 99 35.54 19.71 5.05
N PHE A 100 36.35 18.89 4.37
CA PHE A 100 37.70 19.23 3.92
C PHE A 100 37.67 20.34 2.86
N ASP A 101 36.80 20.21 1.84
CA ASP A 101 36.59 21.23 0.80
C ASP A 101 36.08 22.56 1.40
N GLU A 102 35.20 22.51 2.41
CA GLU A 102 34.75 23.69 3.16
C GLU A 102 35.90 24.35 3.94
N ASN A 103 36.67 23.56 4.70
CA ASN A 103 37.82 24.07 5.48
C ASN A 103 38.86 24.74 4.57
N ILE A 104 39.20 24.12 3.43
CA ILE A 104 40.07 24.70 2.39
C ILE A 104 39.51 26.06 1.92
N ARG A 105 38.21 26.12 1.60
CA ARG A 105 37.55 27.35 1.12
C ARG A 105 37.54 28.45 2.17
N ILE A 106 37.36 28.10 3.45
CA ILE A 106 37.44 29.03 4.58
C ILE A 106 38.88 29.54 4.77
N ILE A 107 39.90 28.71 4.57
CA ILE A 107 41.31 29.14 4.66
C ILE A 107 41.65 30.08 3.49
N LEU A 108 41.30 29.74 2.26
CA LEU A 108 41.51 30.63 1.09
C LEU A 108 40.82 31.99 1.30
N LYS A 109 39.56 32.01 1.75
CA LYS A 109 38.81 33.24 2.08
C LYS A 109 39.39 34.08 3.24
N ARG A 110 40.40 33.59 3.97
CA ARG A 110 41.14 34.38 4.99
C ARG A 110 42.41 35.03 4.46
N PHE A 111 42.97 34.53 3.36
CA PHE A 111 44.28 34.93 2.84
C PHE A 111 44.27 35.46 1.40
N ASP A 112 43.08 35.64 0.82
CA ASP A 112 42.90 36.23 -0.51
C ASP A 112 43.17 37.75 -0.48
N LEU A 113 44.44 38.11 -0.62
CA LEU A 113 44.96 39.45 -0.36
C LEU A 113 44.80 40.44 -1.53
N GLU A 114 44.51 39.97 -2.75
CA GLU A 114 44.52 40.81 -3.96
C GLU A 114 43.40 40.52 -4.99
N GLN A 115 42.62 39.44 -4.87
CA GLN A 115 41.50 39.16 -5.78
C GLN A 115 40.14 39.28 -5.09
N GLY A 116 39.21 40.00 -5.74
CA GLY A 116 37.89 40.26 -5.19
C GLY A 116 37.02 39.00 -5.14
N LEU A 117 36.20 38.87 -4.09
CA LEU A 117 35.40 37.69 -3.74
C LEU A 117 34.40 37.16 -4.82
N GLY A 118 34.29 37.78 -5.99
CA GLY A 118 33.28 37.47 -7.00
C GLY A 118 33.39 36.07 -7.62
N ASP A 119 34.52 35.74 -8.24
CA ASP A 119 34.62 34.50 -9.05
C ASP A 119 34.66 33.21 -8.20
N LEU A 120 35.19 33.27 -6.96
CA LEU A 120 35.17 32.16 -6.01
C LEU A 120 33.80 31.90 -5.35
N LEU A 121 32.77 32.65 -5.75
CA LEU A 121 31.36 32.39 -5.39
C LEU A 121 30.56 31.69 -6.51
N SER A 122 31.17 31.40 -7.68
CA SER A 122 30.51 30.56 -8.69
C SER A 122 30.29 29.14 -8.17
N GLU A 123 29.02 28.79 -8.01
CA GLU A 123 28.55 27.49 -7.49
C GLU A 123 29.12 26.30 -8.27
N ARG A 124 30.23 25.72 -7.78
CA ARG A 124 30.60 24.35 -8.18
C ARG A 124 29.65 23.38 -7.49
N LYS A 125 28.51 23.17 -8.15
CA LYS A 125 27.80 21.89 -8.29
C LYS A 125 28.18 20.85 -7.22
N ALA A 126 27.44 20.84 -6.10
CA ALA A 126 27.04 19.53 -5.58
C ALA A 126 26.38 18.78 -6.74
N LEU A 127 26.74 17.51 -6.94
CA LEU A 127 26.45 16.69 -8.13
C LEU A 127 25.17 17.14 -8.85
N VAL A 128 25.31 17.83 -9.97
CA VAL A 128 24.14 18.25 -10.75
C VAL A 128 23.56 17.01 -11.38
N VAL A 129 22.56 16.48 -10.70
CA VAL A 129 21.55 15.59 -11.21
C VAL A 129 21.06 16.19 -12.53
N PRO A 130 21.30 15.56 -13.69
CA PRO A 130 20.40 15.74 -14.81
C PRO A 130 19.06 15.23 -14.29
N GLU A 131 18.02 16.07 -14.24
CA GLU A 131 16.68 15.55 -13.96
C GLU A 131 16.40 14.43 -14.97
N PRO A 132 16.18 13.18 -14.52
CA PRO A 132 15.75 12.14 -15.45
C PRO A 132 14.42 12.61 -16.04
N GLU A 133 14.32 12.72 -17.38
CA GLU A 133 13.04 13.02 -18.01
C GLU A 133 12.01 12.03 -17.46
N PRO A 134 10.85 12.49 -16.94
CA PRO A 134 9.85 11.60 -16.38
C PRO A 134 9.16 10.86 -17.53
N ASP A 135 9.76 9.73 -17.94
CA ASP A 135 9.13 8.78 -18.86
C ASP A 135 7.75 8.39 -18.30
N SER A 136 6.74 8.53 -19.15
CA SER A 136 5.35 8.47 -18.73
C SER A 136 4.87 7.03 -18.56
N ASP A 137 4.88 6.52 -17.32
CA ASP A 137 3.62 6.16 -16.64
C ASP A 137 3.77 5.91 -15.12
N SER A 138 2.64 5.90 -14.41
CA SER A 138 2.46 5.28 -13.08
C SER A 138 3.36 5.75 -11.92
N ASN A 139 3.00 6.87 -11.27
CA ASN A 139 2.84 7.05 -9.80
C ASN A 139 2.86 8.55 -9.41
N GLN A 140 1.73 9.27 -9.51
CA GLN A 140 1.67 10.67 -9.06
C GLN A 140 1.51 10.85 -7.53
N GLU A 141 1.02 9.84 -6.81
CA GLU A 141 0.78 9.91 -5.35
C GLU A 141 2.05 9.97 -4.48
N ARG A 142 3.26 9.87 -5.07
CA ARG A 142 4.55 9.96 -4.37
C ARG A 142 5.33 11.26 -4.66
N LYS A 143 4.63 12.34 -5.03
CA LYS A 143 5.20 13.69 -5.16
C LYS A 143 5.00 14.51 -3.88
N ASP A 144 3.79 14.55 -3.34
CA ASP A 144 3.38 15.46 -2.25
C ASP A 144 4.01 15.15 -0.87
N GLU A 145 4.53 13.94 -0.66
CA GLU A 145 5.25 13.59 0.58
C GLU A 145 6.71 14.12 0.62
N ARG A 146 7.29 14.51 -0.52
CA ARG A 146 8.72 14.89 -0.59
C ARG A 146 9.02 16.26 0.01
N GLU A 147 8.08 17.20 -0.04
CA GLU A 147 8.20 18.57 0.50
C GLU A 147 8.28 18.65 2.04
N ARG A 148 8.50 17.54 2.74
CA ARG A 148 8.63 17.46 4.21
C ARG A 148 9.99 16.96 4.70
N GLY A 149 10.95 16.71 3.79
CA GLY A 149 12.16 15.90 4.06
C GLY A 149 13.53 16.58 4.04
N GLU A 150 13.63 17.92 3.94
CA GLU A 150 14.88 18.67 3.66
C GLU A 150 16.08 18.38 4.60
N GLY A 151 15.89 17.74 5.74
CA GLY A 151 16.96 17.37 6.68
C GLY A 151 17.80 16.14 6.30
N LEU A 152 17.36 15.30 5.34
CA LEU A 152 18.01 14.01 5.03
C LEU A 152 18.35 13.78 3.55
N GLU A 153 17.84 14.59 2.62
CA GLU A 153 18.05 14.41 1.18
C GLU A 153 19.51 14.36 0.70
N PRO A 154 20.49 15.12 1.26
CA PRO A 154 21.88 15.13 0.76
C PRO A 154 22.61 13.78 0.82
N ALA A 155 22.17 12.86 1.68
CA ALA A 155 22.71 11.51 1.76
C ALA A 155 22.10 10.59 0.68
N PHE A 156 20.78 10.66 0.50
CA PHE A 156 20.07 9.87 -0.50
C PHE A 156 20.39 10.31 -1.93
N SER A 157 20.53 11.61 -2.19
CA SER A 157 20.91 12.11 -3.52
C SER A 157 22.32 11.66 -3.93
N PHE A 158 23.27 11.61 -2.99
CA PHE A 158 24.63 11.11 -3.25
C PHE A 158 24.64 9.63 -3.64
N LEU A 159 24.03 8.76 -2.82
CA LEU A 159 23.98 7.32 -3.13
C LEU A 159 23.14 7.03 -4.38
N ALA A 160 22.03 7.75 -4.62
CA ALA A 160 21.26 7.63 -5.85
C ALA A 160 22.05 8.06 -7.09
N THR A 161 22.92 9.08 -6.98
CA THR A 161 23.81 9.49 -8.08
C THR A 161 24.86 8.43 -8.37
N LEU A 162 25.48 7.84 -7.33
CA LEU A 162 26.41 6.71 -7.51
C LEU A 162 25.74 5.46 -8.08
N ALA A 163 24.47 5.20 -7.75
CA ALA A 163 23.72 4.06 -8.26
C ALA A 163 23.18 4.25 -9.70
N SER A 164 23.14 5.49 -10.21
CA SER A 164 22.67 5.82 -11.57
C SER A 164 23.79 6.22 -12.53
N SER A 165 24.97 6.60 -12.02
CA SER A 165 26.16 6.90 -12.83
C SER A 165 26.92 5.62 -13.20
N THR A 166 27.57 5.61 -14.36
CA THR A 166 28.51 4.54 -14.73
C THR A 166 29.82 4.66 -13.92
N SER A 167 30.58 3.55 -13.84
CA SER A 167 31.86 3.54 -13.13
C SER A 167 32.87 4.55 -13.69
N GLU A 168 32.84 4.81 -15.00
CA GLU A 168 33.74 5.76 -15.69
C GLU A 168 33.37 7.22 -15.36
N GLU A 169 32.07 7.54 -15.31
CA GLU A 169 31.58 8.85 -14.87
C GLU A 169 31.93 9.11 -13.39
N ILE A 170 31.78 8.11 -12.52
CA ILE A 170 32.14 8.20 -11.09
C ILE A 170 33.64 8.43 -10.93
N GLU A 171 34.48 7.66 -11.62
CA GLU A 171 35.94 7.81 -11.58
C GLU A 171 36.37 9.19 -12.08
N SER A 172 35.80 9.67 -13.20
CA SER A 172 36.06 11.00 -13.74
C SER A 172 35.64 12.13 -12.77
N GLN A 173 34.45 12.03 -12.15
CA GLN A 173 33.96 13.04 -11.20
C GLN A 173 34.80 13.08 -9.91
N LEU A 174 35.20 11.91 -9.40
CA LEU A 174 36.06 11.82 -8.22
C LEU A 174 37.47 12.35 -8.51
N GLN A 175 38.05 12.01 -9.67
CA GLN A 175 39.34 12.54 -10.09
C GLN A 175 39.32 14.07 -10.22
N GLU A 176 38.31 14.64 -10.89
CA GLU A 176 38.19 16.10 -11.03
C GLU A 176 38.03 16.80 -9.66
N ARG A 177 37.29 16.18 -8.73
CA ARG A 177 37.15 16.67 -7.35
C ARG A 177 38.50 16.66 -6.62
N VAL A 178 39.21 15.52 -6.64
CA VAL A 178 40.54 15.37 -6.00
C VAL A 178 41.53 16.39 -6.56
N GLU A 179 41.55 16.60 -7.88
CA GLU A 179 42.38 17.64 -8.51
C GLU A 179 41.98 19.06 -8.09
N SER A 180 40.69 19.32 -7.88
CA SER A 180 40.21 20.61 -7.40
C SER A 180 40.67 20.88 -5.96
N SER A 181 40.47 19.93 -5.04
CA SER A 181 40.96 20.05 -3.66
C SER A 181 42.50 20.18 -3.63
N ARG A 182 43.23 19.42 -4.48
CA ARG A 182 44.70 19.50 -4.60
C ARG A 182 45.19 20.85 -5.12
N ARG A 183 44.55 21.43 -6.14
CA ARG A 183 44.86 22.78 -6.65
C ARG A 183 44.66 23.83 -5.57
N ALA A 184 43.58 23.74 -4.81
CA ALA A 184 43.28 24.66 -3.71
C ALA A 184 44.28 24.55 -2.54
N VAL A 185 44.71 23.34 -2.16
CA VAL A 185 45.79 23.15 -1.16
C VAL A 185 47.12 23.74 -1.63
N ALA A 186 47.48 23.59 -2.91
CA ALA A 186 48.71 24.18 -3.45
C ALA A 186 48.69 25.72 -3.41
N GLN A 187 47.52 26.34 -3.59
CA GLN A 187 47.34 27.79 -3.39
C GLN A 187 47.56 28.18 -1.92
N ILE A 188 47.00 27.43 -0.96
CA ILE A 188 47.19 27.69 0.48
C ILE A 188 48.68 27.62 0.86
N VAL A 189 49.42 26.62 0.38
CA VAL A 189 50.88 26.53 0.61
C VAL A 189 51.59 27.75 0.03
N THR A 190 51.27 28.12 -1.21
CA THR A 190 51.87 29.31 -1.87
C THR A 190 51.55 30.62 -1.13
N MET A 191 50.38 30.74 -0.49
CA MET A 191 50.03 31.88 0.37
C MET A 191 50.82 31.87 1.69
N TYR A 192 51.01 30.69 2.29
CA TYR A 192 51.78 30.52 3.52
C TYR A 192 53.25 30.87 3.32
N ASP A 193 53.88 30.39 2.24
CA ASP A 193 55.28 30.70 1.91
C ASP A 193 55.50 32.22 1.74
N LYS A 194 54.61 32.91 1.01
CA LYS A 194 54.62 34.37 0.86
C LYS A 194 54.41 35.12 2.19
N LEU A 195 53.58 34.58 3.08
CA LEU A 195 53.33 35.18 4.39
C LEU A 195 54.56 35.04 5.29
N GLN A 196 55.22 33.87 5.26
CA GLN A 196 56.45 33.61 5.99
C GLN A 196 57.58 34.54 5.51
N GLU A 197 57.79 34.68 4.19
CA GLU A 197 58.75 35.63 3.61
C GLU A 197 58.52 37.07 4.09
N LYS A 198 57.26 37.53 4.13
CA LYS A 198 56.90 38.86 4.66
C LYS A 198 57.19 38.99 6.16
N VAL A 199 56.91 37.95 6.97
CA VAL A 199 57.21 37.94 8.41
C VAL A 199 58.72 38.01 8.65
N ASP A 200 59.51 37.28 7.87
CA ASP A 200 60.98 37.28 7.99
C ASP A 200 61.58 38.64 7.56
N VAL A 201 61.07 39.25 6.48
CA VAL A 201 61.47 40.61 6.07
C VAL A 201 61.11 41.66 7.13
N LEU A 202 59.89 41.62 7.69
CA LEU A 202 59.48 42.55 8.76
C LEU A 202 60.32 42.34 10.03
N SER A 203 60.61 41.10 10.40
CA SER A 203 61.52 40.75 11.49
C SER A 203 62.92 41.31 11.27
N HIS A 204 63.45 41.22 10.05
CA HIS A 204 64.75 41.82 9.70
C HIS A 204 64.74 43.35 9.73
N LYS A 205 63.69 44.03 9.23
CA LYS A 205 63.56 45.49 9.35
C LYS A 205 63.54 45.91 10.83
N LEU A 206 62.72 45.25 11.66
CA LEU A 206 62.54 45.57 13.09
C LEU A 206 63.82 45.35 13.91
N ASN A 207 64.59 44.31 13.61
CA ASN A 207 65.85 43.99 14.29
C ASN A 207 67.09 44.70 13.69
N SER A 208 66.92 45.55 12.67
CA SER A 208 68.04 46.22 11.98
C SER A 208 68.80 47.24 12.81
N GLY A 209 68.13 47.84 13.82
CA GLY A 209 68.65 48.97 14.59
C GLY A 209 68.59 50.33 13.87
N ASP A 210 68.16 50.37 12.61
CA ASP A 210 67.86 51.62 11.90
C ASP A 210 66.45 52.10 12.26
N ILE A 211 66.34 53.31 12.81
CA ILE A 211 65.08 53.91 13.23
C ILE A 211 64.12 54.05 12.04
N THR A 212 64.62 54.36 10.84
CA THR A 212 63.78 54.59 9.66
C THR A 212 63.17 53.29 9.11
N LEU A 213 63.95 52.20 9.07
CA LEU A 213 63.45 50.87 8.70
C LEU A 213 62.51 50.29 9.77
N MET A 214 62.74 50.62 11.05
CA MET A 214 61.85 50.24 12.15
C MET A 214 60.51 50.99 12.07
N GLU A 215 60.52 52.30 11.79
CA GLU A 215 59.30 53.10 11.57
C GLU A 215 58.52 52.60 10.34
N GLU A 216 59.19 52.27 9.24
CA GLU A 216 58.57 51.68 8.04
C GLU A 216 57.89 50.33 8.36
N ALA A 217 58.59 49.44 9.08
CA ALA A 217 58.04 48.14 9.49
C ALA A 217 56.84 48.27 10.44
N VAL A 218 56.84 49.26 11.34
CA VAL A 218 55.71 49.53 12.25
C VAL A 218 54.51 50.09 11.48
N LEU A 219 54.72 50.96 10.50
CA LEU A 219 53.65 51.45 9.62
C LEU A 219 53.05 50.34 8.75
N GLU A 220 53.91 49.49 8.17
CA GLU A 220 53.51 48.32 7.38
C GLU A 220 52.70 47.32 8.24
N LEU A 221 53.20 46.96 9.43
CA LEU A 221 52.51 46.06 10.36
C LEU A 221 51.16 46.64 10.84
N ASN A 222 51.11 47.92 11.20
CA ASN A 222 49.86 48.58 11.62
C ASN A 222 48.83 48.63 10.47
N THR A 223 49.30 48.74 9.23
CA THR A 223 48.44 48.67 8.03
C THR A 223 47.85 47.27 7.87
N TYR A 224 48.65 46.20 7.99
CA TYR A 224 48.13 44.82 7.96
C TYR A 224 47.14 44.53 9.11
N LEU A 225 47.46 44.96 10.34
CA LEU A 225 46.58 44.81 11.51
C LEU A 225 45.24 45.53 11.30
N SER A 226 45.25 46.71 10.68
CA SER A 226 44.03 47.48 10.39
C SER A 226 43.12 46.76 9.38
N HIS A 227 43.70 46.18 8.33
CA HIS A 227 42.93 45.40 7.34
C HIS A 227 42.39 44.09 7.93
N GLU A 228 43.20 43.35 8.69
CA GLU A 228 42.77 42.11 9.34
C GLU A 228 41.66 42.38 10.39
N ASN A 229 41.74 43.48 11.13
CA ASN A 229 40.69 43.86 12.08
C ASN A 229 39.36 44.18 11.38
N GLY A 230 39.40 44.83 10.20
CA GLY A 230 38.22 45.02 9.36
C GLY A 230 37.65 43.69 8.83
N ARG A 231 38.52 42.82 8.30
CA ARG A 231 38.15 41.48 7.79
C ARG A 231 37.57 40.57 8.89
N LEU A 232 38.04 40.72 10.13
CA LEU A 232 37.49 40.03 11.30
C LEU A 232 36.11 40.56 11.70
N GLN A 233 35.86 41.87 11.57
CA GLN A 233 34.53 42.45 11.79
C GLN A 233 33.53 41.94 10.74
N GLU A 234 33.87 41.98 9.45
CA GLU A 234 33.01 41.44 8.38
C GLU A 234 32.67 39.96 8.60
N LEU A 235 33.67 39.16 9.02
CA LEU A 235 33.46 37.75 9.36
C LEU A 235 32.55 37.58 10.59
N ALA A 236 32.67 38.43 11.61
CA ALA A 236 31.79 38.41 12.77
C ALA A 236 30.34 38.75 12.40
N ASP A 237 30.13 39.76 11.54
CA ASP A 237 28.81 40.19 11.08
C ASP A 237 28.13 39.08 10.26
N VAL A 238 28.87 38.43 9.35
CA VAL A 238 28.37 37.27 8.56
C VAL A 238 28.05 36.07 9.44
N LEU A 239 28.84 35.81 10.50
CA LEU A 239 28.56 34.73 11.46
C LEU A 239 27.34 35.03 12.34
N GLN A 240 27.15 36.29 12.75
CA GLN A 240 25.95 36.72 13.48
C GLN A 240 24.69 36.58 12.62
N GLU A 241 24.74 36.97 11.34
CA GLU A 241 23.60 36.82 10.42
C GLU A 241 23.26 35.34 10.17
N LYS A 242 24.28 34.48 9.96
CA LYS A 242 24.06 33.03 9.89
C LYS A 242 23.46 32.45 11.16
N HIS A 243 23.92 32.88 12.34
CA HIS A 243 23.34 32.48 13.62
C HIS A 243 21.89 32.95 13.76
N ARG A 244 21.57 34.17 13.32
CA ARG A 244 20.21 34.74 13.33
C ARG A 244 19.25 33.92 12.46
N ILE A 245 19.66 33.57 11.24
CA ILE A 245 18.88 32.73 10.32
C ILE A 245 18.69 31.32 10.90
N MET A 246 19.77 30.68 11.36
CA MET A 246 19.73 29.34 11.96
C MET A 246 18.82 29.30 13.21
N SER A 247 18.83 30.34 14.04
CA SER A 247 17.94 30.47 15.19
C SER A 247 16.47 30.58 14.77
N GLN A 248 16.17 31.30 13.68
CA GLN A 248 14.80 31.42 13.16
C GLN A 248 14.27 30.10 12.60
N GLU A 249 15.09 29.33 11.86
CA GLU A 249 14.67 28.00 11.40
C GLU A 249 14.52 27.01 12.57
N PHE A 250 15.38 27.09 13.59
CA PHE A 250 15.23 26.30 14.81
C PHE A 250 13.88 26.58 15.51
N SER A 251 13.50 27.85 15.69
CA SER A 251 12.19 28.20 16.28
C SER A 251 11.00 27.66 15.47
N LYS A 252 11.03 27.76 14.13
CA LYS A 252 9.95 27.19 13.28
C LYS A 252 9.86 25.67 13.41
N LEU A 253 11.00 24.98 13.53
CA LEU A 253 11.02 23.53 13.73
C LEU A 253 10.50 23.16 15.12
N GLN A 254 10.84 23.94 16.15
CA GLN A 254 10.31 23.76 17.50
C GLN A 254 8.79 23.94 17.55
N GLU A 255 8.23 25.00 16.98
CA GLU A 255 6.77 25.22 16.88
C GLU A 255 6.05 24.04 16.19
N ARG A 256 6.68 23.45 15.16
CA ARG A 256 6.18 22.26 14.45
C ARG A 256 6.22 21.00 15.32
N VAL A 257 7.24 20.84 16.17
CA VAL A 257 7.34 19.73 17.14
C VAL A 257 6.29 19.88 18.23
N GLU A 258 6.17 21.04 18.88
CA GLU A 258 5.17 21.31 19.92
C GLU A 258 3.73 21.09 19.40
N THR A 259 3.47 21.48 18.15
CA THR A 259 2.19 21.20 17.47
C THR A 259 1.95 19.71 17.22
N ALA A 260 3.00 18.93 16.97
CA ALA A 260 2.90 17.48 16.80
C ALA A 260 2.70 16.76 18.14
N GLU A 261 3.44 17.14 19.19
CA GLU A 261 3.30 16.63 20.56
C GLU A 261 1.88 16.88 21.12
N SER A 262 1.33 18.09 20.91
CA SER A 262 -0.05 18.40 21.26
C SER A 262 -1.06 17.45 20.57
N ARG A 263 -0.83 17.13 19.29
CA ARG A 263 -1.67 16.16 18.55
C ARG A 263 -1.50 14.72 19.04
N VAL A 264 -0.29 14.33 19.46
CA VAL A 264 -0.05 13.01 20.08
C VAL A 264 -0.84 12.91 21.39
N SER A 265 -0.76 13.91 22.27
CA SER A 265 -1.48 13.91 23.55
C SER A 265 -3.01 13.82 23.41
N VAL A 266 -3.58 14.45 22.36
CA VAL A 266 -5.01 14.30 22.03
C VAL A 266 -5.34 12.87 21.55
N LEU A 267 -4.46 12.24 20.78
CA LEU A 267 -4.64 10.85 20.33
C LEU A 267 -4.45 9.84 21.47
N GLU A 268 -3.51 10.07 22.39
CA GLU A 268 -3.33 9.28 23.62
C GLU A 268 -4.60 9.34 24.49
N THR A 269 -5.16 10.53 24.70
CA THR A 269 -6.42 10.72 25.44
C THR A 269 -7.57 9.93 24.80
N MET A 270 -7.69 9.96 23.46
CA MET A 270 -8.71 9.20 22.74
C MET A 270 -8.46 7.68 22.73
N ILE A 271 -7.19 7.25 22.79
CA ILE A 271 -6.81 5.85 22.98
C ILE A 271 -7.24 5.37 24.38
N ASP A 272 -7.08 6.18 25.43
CA ASP A 272 -7.51 5.83 26.78
C ASP A 272 -9.03 5.72 26.92
N ASP A 273 -9.80 6.63 26.31
CA ASP A 273 -11.26 6.54 26.22
C ASP A 273 -11.71 5.24 25.53
N LEU A 274 -11.07 4.88 24.41
CA LEU A 274 -11.36 3.65 23.66
C LEU A 274 -10.93 2.39 24.44
N GLN A 275 -9.81 2.43 25.16
CA GLN A 275 -9.40 1.36 26.07
C GLN A 275 -10.43 1.15 27.18
N TRP A 276 -10.95 2.22 27.78
CA TRP A 276 -11.98 2.15 28.81
C TRP A 276 -13.27 1.50 28.29
N ASP A 277 -13.69 1.83 27.06
CA ASP A 277 -14.86 1.22 26.43
C ASP A 277 -14.64 -0.26 26.07
N ILE A 278 -13.45 -0.64 25.58
CA ILE A 278 -13.04 -2.04 25.39
C ILE A 278 -13.12 -2.81 26.71
N ASP A 279 -12.64 -2.23 27.80
CA ASP A 279 -12.61 -2.88 29.11
C ASP A 279 -14.01 -2.99 29.74
N LYS A 280 -14.88 -2.03 29.47
CA LYS A 280 -16.33 -2.05 29.78
C LYS A 280 -17.05 -3.16 29.00
N ILE A 281 -16.67 -3.42 27.74
CA ILE A 281 -17.15 -4.57 26.95
C ILE A 281 -16.61 -5.89 27.50
N ARG A 282 -15.30 -6.01 27.79
CA ARG A 282 -14.71 -7.20 28.45
C ARG A 282 -15.39 -7.53 29.78
N LYS A 283 -15.71 -6.52 30.61
CA LYS A 283 -16.47 -6.69 31.87
C LYS A 283 -17.92 -7.15 31.65
N ARG A 284 -18.49 -7.01 30.44
CA ARG A 284 -19.76 -7.64 30.03
C ARG A 284 -19.54 -9.08 29.56
N GLU A 285 -18.54 -9.30 28.71
CA GLU A 285 -18.16 -10.63 28.19
C GLU A 285 -17.83 -11.60 29.35
N GLN A 286 -16.97 -11.20 30.29
CA GLN A 286 -16.62 -12.00 31.48
C GLN A 286 -17.82 -12.39 32.35
N ARG A 287 -18.92 -11.62 32.33
CA ARG A 287 -20.16 -12.00 33.04
C ARG A 287 -20.89 -13.12 32.29
N LEU A 288 -20.95 -13.04 30.96
CA LEU A 288 -21.50 -14.10 30.12
C LEU A 288 -20.66 -15.38 30.19
N ASN A 289 -19.32 -15.26 30.12
CA ASN A 289 -18.40 -16.39 30.25
C ASN A 289 -18.48 -17.06 31.64
N ARG A 290 -18.70 -16.27 32.72
CA ARG A 290 -18.99 -16.84 34.05
C ARG A 290 -20.31 -17.60 34.09
N HIS A 291 -21.41 -17.07 33.53
CA HIS A 291 -22.67 -17.81 33.45
C HIS A 291 -22.57 -19.07 32.59
N LEU A 292 -21.75 -19.07 31.53
CA LEU A 292 -21.44 -20.27 30.76
C LEU A 292 -20.60 -21.28 31.57
N ALA A 293 -19.62 -20.80 32.34
CA ALA A 293 -18.83 -21.63 33.25
C ALA A 293 -19.69 -22.25 34.37
N ASP A 294 -20.61 -21.49 34.98
CA ASP A 294 -21.57 -21.98 35.98
C ASP A 294 -22.44 -23.13 35.42
N VAL A 295 -22.80 -23.06 34.14
CA VAL A 295 -23.55 -24.10 33.42
C VAL A 295 -22.67 -25.33 33.13
N LEU A 296 -21.40 -25.13 32.78
CA LEU A 296 -20.45 -26.22 32.51
C LEU A 296 -19.96 -26.93 33.78
N GLU A 297 -19.78 -26.23 34.90
CA GLU A 297 -19.36 -26.83 36.17
C GLU A 297 -20.47 -27.73 36.75
N ARG A 298 -21.74 -27.39 36.53
CA ARG A 298 -22.90 -28.29 36.82
C ARG A 298 -22.86 -29.58 36.00
N VAL A 299 -22.21 -29.60 34.85
CA VAL A 299 -21.98 -30.82 34.04
C VAL A 299 -20.74 -31.57 34.52
N ASN A 300 -19.67 -30.86 34.91
CA ASN A 300 -18.33 -31.43 35.07
C ASN A 300 -17.92 -31.82 36.51
N SER A 301 -18.73 -31.51 37.53
CA SER A 301 -18.39 -31.67 38.96
C SER A 301 -18.43 -33.12 39.50
N LYS A 302 -17.81 -34.09 38.78
CA LYS A 302 -17.75 -35.53 39.13
C LYS A 302 -16.31 -36.11 39.23
N GLY A 303 -15.51 -35.70 40.24
CA GLY A 303 -14.22 -36.32 40.72
C GLY A 303 -12.90 -35.57 40.41
N TYR A 304 -11.68 -35.79 41.00
CA TYR A 304 -11.12 -36.50 42.22
C TYR A 304 -9.61 -36.02 42.55
N LYS A 305 -8.79 -36.50 43.56
CA LYS A 305 -7.51 -35.83 44.17
C LYS A 305 -6.30 -36.75 44.73
N VAL A 306 -5.07 -36.25 45.25
CA VAL A 306 -4.05 -36.76 46.37
C VAL A 306 -2.39 -36.66 46.26
N TYR A 307 -1.44 -37.05 47.26
CA TYR A 307 0.14 -36.81 47.49
C TYR A 307 1.13 -37.77 48.44
N GLY A 308 2.53 -37.58 48.68
CA GLY A 308 3.54 -38.37 49.63
C GLY A 308 5.17 -38.06 49.86
N ALA A 309 6.05 -38.72 50.78
CA ALA A 309 7.59 -38.55 51.17
C ALA A 309 8.36 -39.70 52.08
N GLY A 310 9.64 -39.93 52.67
CA GLY A 310 11.16 -39.51 52.93
C GLY A 310 11.99 -40.48 54.00
N SER A 311 13.29 -40.61 54.59
CA SER A 311 14.83 -40.24 54.72
C SER A 311 15.68 -41.23 55.75
N SER A 312 16.99 -41.38 56.33
CA SER A 312 18.50 -40.95 56.54
C SER A 312 19.40 -42.01 57.45
N LEU A 313 20.70 -42.15 58.04
CA LEU A 313 22.23 -41.76 58.26
C LEU A 313 23.07 -42.84 59.20
N TYR A 314 24.37 -43.00 59.78
CA TYR A 314 25.87 -42.57 59.87
C TYR A 314 26.93 -43.48 60.79
N GLY A 315 28.33 -43.31 60.91
CA GLY A 315 29.42 -43.97 61.86
C GLY A 315 31.02 -43.81 61.54
N GLY A 316 32.24 -44.16 62.19
CA GLY A 316 32.95 -44.70 63.47
C GLY A 316 34.58 -44.97 63.48
N THR A 317 35.44 -45.19 64.59
CA THR A 317 37.02 -45.22 64.67
C THR A 317 37.90 -45.92 65.88
N ILE A 318 39.28 -46.16 65.89
CA ILE A 318 40.24 -46.71 67.02
C ILE A 318 41.88 -46.56 66.97
N THR A 319 42.81 -47.08 67.90
CA THR A 319 44.35 -46.83 68.14
C THR A 319 45.39 -47.95 68.73
N ILE A 320 46.72 -47.71 69.15
CA ILE A 320 47.89 -48.71 69.48
C ILE A 320 49.13 -48.36 70.51
N ASN A 321 50.36 -49.04 70.61
CA ASN A 321 51.41 -49.14 71.77
C ASN A 321 53.02 -49.44 71.53
N ALA A 322 54.00 -49.49 72.53
CA ALA A 322 55.56 -49.59 72.46
C ALA A 322 56.50 -50.35 73.58
N ARG A 323 57.89 -50.12 73.77
CA ARG A 323 58.95 -50.91 74.64
C ARG A 323 60.53 -50.96 74.27
N LYS A 324 61.52 -51.33 75.20
CA LYS A 324 63.05 -51.68 75.17
C LYS A 324 64.20 -50.80 75.87
N PHE A 325 65.48 -50.70 75.35
CA PHE A 325 66.29 -49.47 75.02
C PHE A 325 66.88 -48.34 75.95
N GLU A 326 67.68 -48.48 77.03
CA GLU A 326 68.10 -47.28 77.83
C GLU A 326 69.26 -46.42 77.24
N GLU A 327 70.49 -46.92 77.08
CA GLU A 327 71.59 -46.15 76.44
C GLU A 327 71.31 -45.90 74.95
N MET A 328 70.71 -46.90 74.29
CA MET A 328 70.16 -46.78 72.92
C MET A 328 68.95 -45.84 72.86
N ASN A 329 68.29 -45.49 73.96
CA ASN A 329 67.43 -44.29 73.97
C ASN A 329 68.31 -43.05 74.11
N ALA A 330 69.27 -42.97 75.03
CA ALA A 330 70.02 -41.73 75.27
C ALA A 330 70.65 -41.14 74.00
N GLU A 331 71.41 -41.93 73.23
CA GLU A 331 71.99 -41.48 71.95
C GLU A 331 70.91 -41.23 70.88
N LEU A 332 69.80 -41.98 70.93
CA LEU A 332 68.66 -41.79 70.02
C LEU A 332 67.85 -40.54 70.37
N GLU A 333 67.71 -40.17 71.64
CA GLU A 333 67.03 -38.96 72.11
C GLU A 333 67.88 -37.73 71.77
N GLU A 334 69.21 -37.76 71.93
CA GLU A 334 70.09 -36.67 71.47
C GLU A 334 70.01 -36.50 69.94
N ASN A 335 70.03 -37.60 69.18
CA ASN A 335 69.85 -37.54 67.72
C ASN A 335 68.43 -37.13 67.30
N LYS A 336 67.38 -37.52 68.04
CA LYS A 336 66.00 -37.03 67.86
C LYS A 336 65.87 -35.55 68.19
N GLU A 337 66.55 -35.06 69.22
CA GLU A 337 66.54 -33.66 69.64
C GLU A 337 67.26 -32.80 68.60
N LEU A 338 68.43 -33.22 68.12
CA LEU A 338 69.14 -32.52 67.05
C LEU A 338 68.38 -32.58 65.70
N ALA A 339 67.75 -33.71 65.38
CA ALA A 339 66.88 -33.83 64.20
C ALA A 339 65.59 -33.00 64.35
N GLY A 340 65.01 -32.94 65.55
CA GLY A 340 63.84 -32.13 65.89
C GLY A 340 64.14 -30.64 65.82
N ASN A 341 65.26 -30.18 66.39
CA ASN A 341 65.68 -28.78 66.30
C ASN A 341 65.94 -28.36 64.85
N ARG A 342 66.56 -29.22 64.02
CA ARG A 342 66.70 -28.98 62.58
C ARG A 342 65.38 -29.04 61.82
N LEU A 343 64.44 -29.89 62.24
CA LEU A 343 63.10 -29.92 61.67
C LEU A 343 62.39 -28.59 61.99
N ASN A 344 62.39 -28.16 63.25
CA ASN A 344 61.81 -26.88 63.68
C ASN A 344 62.39 -25.70 62.89
N GLU A 345 63.72 -25.61 62.76
CA GLU A 345 64.41 -24.58 61.95
C GLU A 345 63.96 -24.60 60.48
N LEU A 346 63.78 -25.80 59.89
CA LEU A 346 63.26 -25.95 58.53
C LEU A 346 61.75 -25.69 58.42
N GLU A 347 60.97 -25.87 59.48
CA GLU A 347 59.55 -25.54 59.53
C GLU A 347 59.31 -24.04 59.69
N GLU A 348 60.11 -23.36 60.52
CA GLU A 348 60.16 -21.89 60.63
C GLU A 348 60.58 -21.26 59.30
N LEU A 349 61.69 -21.69 58.70
CA LEU A 349 62.14 -21.20 57.39
C LEU A 349 61.13 -21.49 56.25
N ARG A 350 60.36 -22.59 56.35
CA ARG A 350 59.26 -22.87 55.41
C ARG A 350 58.10 -21.90 55.63
N GLN A 351 57.73 -21.62 56.88
CA GLN A 351 56.68 -20.65 57.20
C GLN A 351 57.06 -19.24 56.76
N ASP A 352 58.27 -18.77 57.05
CA ASP A 352 58.78 -17.48 56.58
C ASP A 352 58.71 -17.35 55.05
N LEU A 353 59.07 -18.42 54.32
CA LEU A 353 58.98 -18.45 52.87
C LEU A 353 57.52 -18.43 52.38
N GLU A 354 56.59 -19.11 53.07
CA GLU A 354 55.15 -19.10 52.78
C GLU A 354 54.52 -17.72 53.08
N GLU A 355 54.93 -17.05 54.16
CA GLU A 355 54.52 -15.69 54.50
C GLU A 355 55.08 -14.67 53.49
N VAL A 356 56.36 -14.72 53.14
CA VAL A 356 56.97 -13.84 52.14
C VAL A 356 56.38 -14.05 50.74
N THR A 357 56.12 -15.30 50.32
CA THR A 357 55.51 -15.57 49.01
C THR A 357 54.04 -15.14 48.96
N THR A 358 53.25 -15.36 50.02
CA THR A 358 51.87 -14.87 50.08
C THR A 358 51.78 -13.34 50.18
N GLN A 359 52.73 -12.67 50.85
CA GLN A 359 52.88 -11.20 50.79
C GLN A 359 53.24 -10.73 49.37
N ASN A 360 54.15 -11.42 48.69
CA ASN A 360 54.56 -11.08 47.32
C ASN A 360 53.40 -11.18 46.32
N GLU A 361 52.55 -12.20 46.43
CA GLU A 361 51.33 -12.30 45.58
C GLU A 361 50.26 -11.25 45.92
N LYS A 362 50.08 -10.88 47.19
CA LYS A 362 49.20 -9.75 47.58
C LYS A 362 49.68 -8.46 46.91
N LEU A 363 50.97 -8.11 47.06
CA LEU A 363 51.57 -6.93 46.45
C LEU A 363 51.49 -6.95 44.91
N LYS A 364 51.64 -8.11 44.26
CA LYS A 364 51.42 -8.26 42.81
C LYS A 364 49.98 -7.99 42.38
N VAL A 365 48.99 -8.29 43.22
CA VAL A 365 47.56 -8.01 42.93
C VAL A 365 47.25 -6.54 43.19
N GLU A 366 47.73 -5.99 44.30
CA GLU A 366 47.59 -4.57 44.66
C GLU A 366 48.23 -3.66 43.61
N LEU A 367 49.44 -3.97 43.13
CA LEU A 367 50.11 -3.22 42.07
C LEU A 367 49.32 -3.22 40.75
N ARG A 368 48.78 -4.38 40.34
CA ARG A 368 47.93 -4.48 39.14
C ARG A 368 46.67 -3.63 39.27
N ARG A 369 45.99 -3.72 40.42
CA ARG A 369 44.81 -2.89 40.70
C ARG A 369 45.15 -1.40 40.72
N ALA A 370 46.26 -1.01 41.33
CA ALA A 370 46.70 0.39 41.37
C ALA A 370 46.95 0.96 39.96
N VAL A 371 47.52 0.18 39.04
CA VAL A 371 47.66 0.56 37.64
C VAL A 371 46.29 0.69 36.95
N GLU A 372 45.36 -0.25 37.17
CA GLU A 372 44.01 -0.15 36.61
C GLU A 372 43.23 1.07 37.11
N GLU A 373 43.25 1.37 38.41
CA GLU A 373 42.58 2.57 38.96
C GLU A 373 43.26 3.86 38.50
N ALA A 374 44.60 3.92 38.47
CA ALA A 374 45.33 5.08 37.94
C ALA A 374 44.97 5.38 36.48
N VAL A 375 44.78 4.34 35.64
CA VAL A 375 44.28 4.50 34.27
C VAL A 375 42.84 5.03 34.26
N LYS A 376 41.95 4.51 35.11
CA LYS A 376 40.55 4.99 35.22
C LYS A 376 40.47 6.44 35.70
N GLU A 377 41.41 6.88 36.53
CA GLU A 377 41.45 8.26 37.02
C GLU A 377 41.91 9.27 35.95
N THR A 378 42.59 8.85 34.88
CA THR A 378 43.05 9.74 33.80
C THR A 378 41.90 10.53 33.14
N PRO A 379 42.12 11.79 32.74
CA PRO A 379 41.11 12.57 32.03
C PRO A 379 40.74 11.93 30.68
N GLU A 380 41.69 11.29 30.00
CA GLU A 380 41.46 10.57 28.74
C GLU A 380 40.47 9.41 28.93
N TYR A 381 40.68 8.55 29.94
CA TYR A 381 39.74 7.45 30.22
C TYR A 381 38.37 7.97 30.60
N ARG A 382 38.26 8.99 31.48
CA ARG A 382 36.96 9.55 31.87
C ARG A 382 36.23 10.20 30.69
N CYS A 383 36.95 10.88 29.80
CA CYS A 383 36.39 11.45 28.58
C CYS A 383 35.86 10.36 27.66
N MET A 384 36.64 9.29 27.44
CA MET A 384 36.24 8.13 26.64
C MET A 384 35.04 7.39 27.26
N GLN A 385 35.01 7.22 28.58
CA GLN A 385 33.90 6.62 29.31
C GLN A 385 32.61 7.46 29.18
N SER A 386 32.73 8.79 29.22
CA SER A 386 31.60 9.71 29.02
C SER A 386 31.06 9.62 27.59
N GLN A 387 31.94 9.67 26.58
CA GLN A 387 31.58 9.50 25.17
C GLN A 387 30.91 8.14 24.91
N PHE A 388 31.48 7.05 25.44
CA PHE A 388 30.88 5.72 25.35
C PHE A 388 29.50 5.66 26.02
N SER A 389 29.32 6.30 27.17
CA SER A 389 28.04 6.33 27.89
C SER A 389 26.95 7.07 27.09
N VAL A 390 27.31 8.17 26.41
CA VAL A 390 26.41 8.89 25.50
C VAL A 390 26.04 8.00 24.31
N LEU A 391 27.03 7.50 23.56
CA LEU A 391 26.82 6.65 22.38
C LEU A 391 26.04 5.35 22.70
N TYR A 392 26.24 4.77 23.87
CA TYR A 392 25.51 3.59 24.33
C TYR A 392 24.03 3.89 24.63
N ASN A 393 23.74 5.04 25.25
CA ASN A 393 22.38 5.49 25.50
C ASN A 393 21.65 5.89 24.20
N GLU A 394 22.32 6.59 23.29
CA GLU A 394 21.83 6.91 21.95
C GLU A 394 21.51 5.63 21.16
N SER A 395 22.41 4.62 21.19
CA SER A 395 22.20 3.32 20.56
C SER A 395 20.99 2.56 21.14
N LEU A 396 20.77 2.64 22.45
CA LEU A 396 19.58 2.08 23.10
C LEU A 396 18.29 2.79 22.68
N GLN A 397 18.30 4.13 22.58
CA GLN A 397 17.15 4.92 22.14
C GLN A 397 16.82 4.67 20.66
N LEU A 398 17.82 4.70 19.78
CA LEU A 398 17.68 4.38 18.36
C LEU A 398 17.13 2.96 18.16
N LYS A 399 17.55 1.99 18.98
CA LYS A 399 16.99 0.63 18.96
C LYS A 399 15.53 0.60 19.37
N ALA A 400 15.15 1.31 20.44
CA ALA A 400 13.76 1.40 20.88
C ALA A 400 12.86 1.96 19.77
N HIS A 401 13.23 3.11 19.19
CA HIS A 401 12.49 3.73 18.08
C HIS A 401 12.43 2.85 16.82
N LEU A 402 13.46 2.05 16.55
CA LEU A 402 13.47 1.09 15.44
C LEU A 402 12.52 -0.10 15.68
N ASP A 403 12.41 -0.60 16.90
CA ASP A 403 11.46 -1.67 17.25
C ASP A 403 10.01 -1.13 17.40
N GLU A 404 9.83 0.12 17.83
CA GLU A 404 8.56 0.87 17.75
C GLU A 404 8.09 1.05 16.29
N ALA A 405 8.96 1.55 15.41
CA ALA A 405 8.66 1.76 13.99
C ALA A 405 8.34 0.44 13.27
N ARG A 406 9.04 -0.65 13.58
CA ARG A 406 8.71 -2.00 13.11
C ARG A 406 7.31 -2.44 13.55
N THR A 407 6.96 -2.19 14.80
CA THR A 407 5.64 -2.54 15.36
C THR A 407 4.53 -1.73 14.69
N LEU A 408 4.75 -0.43 14.48
CA LEU A 408 3.83 0.45 13.75
C LEU A 408 3.67 0.02 12.28
N LEU A 409 4.76 -0.26 11.58
CA LEU A 409 4.75 -0.75 10.20
C LEU A 409 3.97 -2.06 10.06
N HIS A 410 4.18 -3.01 10.98
CA HIS A 410 3.43 -4.26 11.01
C HIS A 410 1.94 -4.03 11.30
N GLY A 411 1.61 -3.11 12.22
CA GLY A 411 0.25 -2.67 12.48
C GLY A 411 -0.44 -2.12 11.23
N THR A 412 0.15 -1.11 10.60
CA THR A 412 -0.38 -0.44 9.39
C THR A 412 -0.51 -1.39 8.20
N ARG A 413 0.48 -2.27 7.97
CA ARG A 413 0.37 -3.33 6.95
C ARG A 413 -0.83 -4.23 7.21
N THR A 414 -1.08 -4.60 8.47
CA THR A 414 -2.15 -5.54 8.83
C THR A 414 -3.53 -4.87 8.87
N THR A 415 -3.64 -3.56 9.13
CA THR A 415 -4.91 -2.83 8.97
C THR A 415 -5.23 -2.62 7.49
N HIS A 416 -4.25 -2.22 6.66
CA HIS A 416 -4.43 -2.06 5.22
C HIS A 416 -4.84 -3.38 4.53
N GLN A 417 -4.18 -4.49 4.87
CA GLN A 417 -4.54 -5.83 4.36
C GLN A 417 -6.02 -6.17 4.62
N ARG A 418 -6.53 -5.94 5.84
CA ARG A 418 -7.95 -6.17 6.18
C ARG A 418 -8.89 -5.21 5.46
N GLN A 419 -8.44 -4.00 5.13
CA GLN A 419 -9.23 -3.04 4.35
C GLN A 419 -9.36 -3.49 2.90
N VAL A 420 -8.29 -4.02 2.28
CA VAL A 420 -8.33 -4.62 0.94
C VAL A 420 -9.28 -5.83 0.92
N GLU A 421 -9.14 -6.76 1.87
CA GLU A 421 -10.03 -7.94 2.00
C GLU A 421 -11.53 -7.57 2.17
N LEU A 422 -11.82 -6.42 2.79
CA LEU A 422 -13.18 -5.89 2.91
C LEU A 422 -13.69 -5.31 1.57
N ILE A 423 -12.86 -4.56 0.87
CA ILE A 423 -13.19 -3.97 -0.45
C ILE A 423 -13.43 -5.08 -1.48
N GLU A 424 -12.53 -6.06 -1.59
CA GLU A 424 -12.68 -7.24 -2.46
C GLU A 424 -14.00 -7.99 -2.19
N ARG A 425 -14.34 -8.17 -0.91
CA ARG A 425 -15.59 -8.82 -0.48
C ARG A 425 -16.83 -8.03 -0.91
N ASP A 426 -16.81 -6.72 -0.77
CA ASP A 426 -17.95 -5.86 -1.10
C ASP A 426 -18.08 -5.64 -2.62
N GLU A 427 -16.97 -5.61 -3.37
CA GLU A 427 -16.95 -5.64 -4.84
C GLU A 427 -17.59 -6.95 -5.37
N VAL A 428 -17.16 -8.10 -4.85
CA VAL A 428 -17.74 -9.41 -5.18
C VAL A 428 -19.22 -9.50 -4.77
N SER A 429 -19.63 -8.81 -3.69
CA SER A 429 -21.02 -8.69 -3.26
C SER A 429 -21.85 -7.85 -4.24
N LEU A 430 -21.31 -6.71 -4.69
CA LEU A 430 -21.94 -5.80 -5.64
C LEU A 430 -22.08 -6.42 -7.03
N HIS A 431 -21.03 -7.08 -7.54
CA HIS A 431 -21.09 -7.81 -8.81
C HIS A 431 -22.15 -8.93 -8.81
N LYS A 432 -22.35 -9.62 -7.67
CA LYS A 432 -23.42 -10.62 -7.55
C LYS A 432 -24.81 -9.98 -7.66
N LYS A 433 -25.04 -8.84 -7.00
CA LYS A 433 -26.30 -8.08 -7.08
C LYS A 433 -26.57 -7.60 -8.50
N LEU A 434 -25.61 -6.90 -9.10
CA LEU A 434 -25.70 -6.40 -10.47
C LEU A 434 -25.98 -7.53 -11.47
N ARG A 435 -25.33 -8.68 -11.32
CA ARG A 435 -25.60 -9.86 -12.16
C ARG A 435 -27.02 -10.40 -11.98
N THR A 436 -27.57 -10.42 -10.76
CA THR A 436 -28.97 -10.81 -10.55
C THR A 436 -29.97 -9.78 -11.08
N GLU A 437 -29.66 -8.49 -11.01
CA GLU A 437 -30.48 -7.41 -11.58
C GLU A 437 -30.51 -7.47 -13.11
N VAL A 438 -29.36 -7.71 -13.76
CA VAL A 438 -29.28 -7.91 -15.22
C VAL A 438 -30.16 -9.09 -15.66
N ILE A 439 -30.07 -10.24 -14.99
CA ILE A 439 -30.90 -11.42 -15.31
C ILE A 439 -32.40 -11.11 -15.17
N GLN A 440 -32.80 -10.38 -14.11
CA GLN A 440 -34.21 -9.96 -13.93
C GLN A 440 -34.69 -8.97 -15.01
N LEU A 441 -33.80 -8.09 -15.49
CA LEU A 441 -34.10 -7.19 -16.61
C LEU A 441 -34.18 -7.94 -17.95
N GLU A 442 -33.37 -8.98 -18.15
CA GLU A 442 -33.45 -9.86 -19.32
C GLU A 442 -34.75 -10.69 -19.32
N ASP A 443 -35.13 -11.27 -18.18
CA ASP A 443 -36.40 -12.01 -18.01
C ASP A 443 -37.63 -11.11 -18.24
N THR A 444 -37.65 -9.90 -17.67
CA THR A 444 -38.76 -8.95 -17.88
C THR A 444 -38.82 -8.43 -19.32
N LEU A 445 -37.68 -8.18 -19.96
CA LEU A 445 -37.63 -7.84 -21.39
C LEU A 445 -38.14 -9.00 -22.28
N ALA A 446 -37.83 -10.25 -21.94
CA ALA A 446 -38.35 -11.42 -22.65
C ALA A 446 -39.88 -11.56 -22.48
N GLN A 447 -40.40 -11.32 -21.27
CA GLN A 447 -41.84 -11.33 -21.00
C GLN A 447 -42.58 -10.21 -21.76
N VAL A 448 -42.07 -8.97 -21.75
CA VAL A 448 -42.69 -7.85 -22.50
C VAL A 448 -42.66 -8.09 -24.01
N ARG A 449 -41.58 -8.70 -24.55
CA ARG A 449 -41.52 -9.11 -25.97
C ARG A 449 -42.57 -10.17 -26.32
N LYS A 450 -42.82 -11.12 -25.42
CA LYS A 450 -43.86 -12.14 -25.57
C LYS A 450 -45.26 -11.53 -25.53
N GLU A 451 -45.51 -10.61 -24.60
CA GLU A 451 -46.78 -9.88 -24.50
C GLU A 451 -47.06 -9.02 -25.75
N TYR A 452 -46.03 -8.34 -26.26
CA TYR A 452 -46.12 -7.60 -27.53
C TYR A 452 -46.48 -8.50 -28.71
N GLU A 453 -45.82 -9.65 -28.87
CA GLU A 453 -46.11 -10.55 -30.00
C GLU A 453 -47.49 -11.21 -29.88
N MET A 454 -47.96 -11.53 -28.66
CA MET A 454 -49.34 -11.98 -28.43
C MET A 454 -50.35 -10.91 -28.84
N LEU A 455 -50.18 -9.66 -28.37
CA LEU A 455 -51.07 -8.54 -28.70
C LEU A 455 -51.05 -8.20 -30.20
N ARG A 456 -49.89 -8.35 -30.86
CA ARG A 456 -49.74 -8.20 -32.31
C ARG A 456 -50.54 -9.28 -33.07
N ILE A 457 -50.46 -10.53 -32.62
CA ILE A 457 -51.24 -11.64 -33.22
C ILE A 457 -52.75 -11.43 -32.99
N GLU A 458 -53.17 -10.97 -31.81
CA GLU A 458 -54.57 -10.62 -31.52
C GLU A 458 -55.07 -9.48 -32.42
N PHE A 459 -54.24 -8.45 -32.65
CA PHE A 459 -54.55 -7.37 -33.58
C PHE A 459 -54.65 -7.85 -35.03
N GLU A 460 -53.72 -8.69 -35.48
CA GLU A 460 -53.71 -9.24 -36.85
C GLU A 460 -54.92 -10.17 -37.11
N GLN A 461 -55.31 -10.98 -36.12
CA GLN A 461 -56.57 -11.75 -36.16
C GLN A 461 -57.80 -10.85 -36.23
N THR A 462 -57.83 -9.77 -35.44
CA THR A 462 -58.92 -8.79 -35.42
C THR A 462 -59.04 -8.05 -36.75
N LEU A 463 -57.90 -7.69 -37.37
CA LEU A 463 -57.83 -7.08 -38.68
C LEU A 463 -58.38 -8.03 -39.76
N ALA A 464 -57.91 -9.28 -39.80
CA ALA A 464 -58.37 -10.29 -40.76
C ALA A 464 -59.87 -10.59 -40.64
N ALA A 465 -60.42 -10.62 -39.41
CA ALA A 465 -61.86 -10.77 -39.18
C ALA A 465 -62.66 -9.56 -39.71
N ASN A 466 -62.15 -8.35 -39.55
CA ASN A 466 -62.77 -7.12 -40.06
C ASN A 466 -62.72 -7.05 -41.60
N GLU A 467 -61.63 -7.49 -42.23
CA GLU A 467 -61.55 -7.62 -43.69
C GLU A 467 -62.54 -8.65 -44.24
N GLN A 468 -62.72 -9.79 -43.56
CA GLN A 468 -63.73 -10.80 -43.91
C GLN A 468 -65.18 -10.29 -43.74
N ALA A 469 -65.43 -9.31 -42.87
CA ALA A 469 -66.71 -8.61 -42.81
C ALA A 469 -66.94 -7.66 -44.00
N GLY A 470 -65.91 -7.32 -44.76
CA GLY A 470 -65.99 -6.42 -45.92
C GLY A 470 -66.99 -6.87 -47.00
N PRO A 471 -66.90 -8.11 -47.53
CA PRO A 471 -67.88 -8.69 -48.45
C PRO A 471 -69.31 -8.69 -47.89
N ILE A 472 -69.53 -9.17 -46.66
CA ILE A 472 -70.85 -9.20 -46.01
C ILE A 472 -71.46 -7.79 -45.94
N ASN A 473 -70.66 -6.79 -45.56
CA ASN A 473 -71.08 -5.39 -45.53
C ASN A 473 -71.37 -4.83 -46.94
N ARG A 474 -70.74 -5.33 -48.01
CA ARG A 474 -71.09 -4.96 -49.41
C ARG A 474 -72.43 -5.58 -49.81
N GLU A 475 -72.62 -6.88 -49.57
CA GLU A 475 -73.87 -7.60 -49.85
C GLU A 475 -75.05 -6.98 -49.09
N MET A 476 -74.87 -6.66 -47.80
CA MET A 476 -75.86 -5.97 -46.98
C MET A 476 -76.26 -4.61 -47.58
N ARG A 477 -75.29 -3.81 -48.07
CA ARG A 477 -75.58 -2.56 -48.77
C ARG A 477 -76.34 -2.77 -50.08
N HIS A 478 -75.97 -3.77 -50.89
CA HIS A 478 -76.69 -4.10 -52.13
C HIS A 478 -78.12 -4.59 -51.86
N LEU A 479 -78.34 -5.36 -50.80
CA LEU A 479 -79.67 -5.77 -50.34
C LEU A 479 -80.51 -4.57 -49.89
N ILE A 480 -79.93 -3.67 -49.08
CA ILE A 480 -80.59 -2.42 -48.65
C ILE A 480 -80.99 -1.56 -49.86
N SER A 481 -80.08 -1.32 -50.81
CA SER A 481 -80.40 -0.56 -52.04
C SER A 481 -81.45 -1.25 -52.91
N SER A 482 -81.47 -2.58 -52.96
CA SER A 482 -82.48 -3.35 -53.69
C SER A 482 -83.86 -3.23 -53.05
N LEU A 483 -83.95 -3.34 -51.72
CA LEU A 483 -85.19 -3.15 -50.95
C LEU A 483 -85.69 -1.70 -51.03
N GLN A 484 -84.78 -0.71 -50.99
CA GLN A 484 -85.10 0.70 -51.20
C GLN A 484 -85.67 0.95 -52.61
N ASN A 485 -85.03 0.41 -53.66
CA ASN A 485 -85.52 0.51 -55.04
C ASN A 485 -86.90 -0.17 -55.20
N HIS A 486 -87.10 -1.36 -54.65
CA HIS A 486 -88.40 -2.03 -54.71
C HIS A 486 -89.49 -1.26 -53.93
N ASN A 487 -89.17 -0.70 -52.76
CA ASN A 487 -90.08 0.17 -52.01
C ASN A 487 -90.44 1.45 -52.79
N HIS A 488 -89.48 2.03 -53.53
CA HIS A 488 -89.72 3.16 -54.43
C HIS A 488 -90.60 2.78 -55.63
N GLN A 489 -90.37 1.61 -56.24
CA GLN A 489 -91.23 1.08 -57.31
C GLN A 489 -92.67 0.88 -56.81
N LEU A 490 -92.86 0.23 -55.66
CA LEU A 490 -94.19 0.03 -55.05
C LEU A 490 -94.88 1.37 -54.73
N LYS A 491 -94.16 2.39 -54.23
CA LYS A 491 -94.69 3.75 -54.09
C LYS A 491 -95.15 4.34 -55.44
N GLY A 492 -94.34 4.15 -56.49
CA GLY A 492 -94.70 4.54 -57.85
C GLY A 492 -95.94 3.82 -58.41
N GLU A 493 -96.08 2.52 -58.13
CA GLU A 493 -97.26 1.74 -58.51
C GLU A 493 -98.51 2.16 -57.72
N VAL A 494 -98.40 2.34 -56.41
CA VAL A 494 -99.49 2.88 -55.58
C VAL A 494 -99.94 4.25 -56.08
N LEU A 495 -99.03 5.12 -56.53
CA LEU A 495 -99.39 6.39 -57.17
C LEU A 495 -100.09 6.20 -58.53
N ARG A 496 -99.67 5.22 -59.35
CA ARG A 496 -100.37 4.87 -60.61
C ARG A 496 -101.78 4.30 -60.34
N TYR A 497 -101.95 3.43 -59.35
CA TYR A 497 -103.26 2.89 -58.96
C TYR A 497 -104.16 3.96 -58.33
N LYS A 498 -103.64 4.85 -57.46
CA LYS A 498 -104.37 6.02 -56.96
C LYS A 498 -104.82 6.95 -58.10
N ARG A 499 -104.02 7.09 -59.17
CA ARG A 499 -104.42 7.86 -60.37
C ARG A 499 -105.54 7.17 -61.14
N LYS A 500 -105.38 5.87 -61.48
CA LYS A 500 -106.43 5.07 -62.15
C LYS A 500 -107.75 5.05 -61.38
N LEU A 501 -107.69 5.01 -60.05
CA LEU A 501 -108.87 5.08 -59.19
C LEU A 501 -109.58 6.44 -59.31
N ARG A 502 -108.84 7.56 -59.30
CA ARG A 502 -109.39 8.91 -59.54
C ARG A 502 -109.96 9.07 -60.94
N GLU A 503 -109.31 8.49 -61.95
CA GLU A 503 -109.79 8.47 -63.34
C GLU A 503 -111.13 7.70 -63.43
N ALA A 504 -111.22 6.49 -62.88
CA ALA A 504 -112.46 5.71 -62.83
C ALA A 504 -113.57 6.39 -62.00
N GLN A 505 -113.24 7.06 -60.89
CA GLN A 505 -114.18 7.87 -60.11
C GLN A 505 -114.68 9.09 -60.91
N SER A 506 -113.82 9.71 -61.71
CA SER A 506 -114.19 10.79 -62.63
C SER A 506 -115.14 10.29 -63.72
N ASP A 507 -114.87 9.13 -64.32
CA ASP A 507 -115.71 8.56 -65.37
C ASP A 507 -117.06 8.05 -64.85
N LEU A 508 -117.10 7.44 -63.66
CA LEU A 508 -118.35 7.16 -62.94
C LEU A 508 -119.15 8.45 -62.70
N SER A 509 -118.49 9.55 -62.36
CA SER A 509 -119.14 10.85 -62.16
C SER A 509 -119.68 11.45 -63.47
N LYS A 510 -118.97 11.26 -64.60
CA LYS A 510 -119.42 11.66 -65.95
C LYS A 510 -120.60 10.83 -66.44
N ILE A 511 -120.63 9.53 -66.12
CA ILE A 511 -121.79 8.66 -66.41
C ILE A 511 -122.99 9.11 -65.57
N ARG A 512 -122.77 9.41 -64.28
CA ARG A 512 -123.80 9.89 -63.34
C ARG A 512 -124.42 11.24 -63.75
N SER A 513 -123.68 12.11 -64.43
CA SER A 513 -124.20 13.38 -64.96
C SER A 513 -124.76 13.32 -66.39
N ARG A 514 -124.76 12.14 -67.03
CA ARG A 514 -125.33 11.92 -68.37
C ARG A 514 -126.72 11.28 -68.36
N SER A 515 -127.29 11.05 -67.17
CA SER A 515 -128.67 10.61 -66.95
C SER A 515 -129.41 11.63 -66.08
N GLY A 516 -130.73 11.79 -66.29
CA GLY A 516 -131.46 12.97 -65.82
C GLY A 516 -132.36 12.79 -64.58
N SER A 517 -132.11 13.66 -63.59
CA SER A 517 -133.08 14.13 -62.55
C SER A 517 -133.44 13.24 -61.35
N ALA A 518 -133.92 13.91 -60.29
CA ALA A 518 -134.29 13.47 -58.92
C ALA A 518 -133.14 12.94 -58.03
N VAL A 519 -132.57 13.68 -57.06
CA VAL A 519 -133.15 14.36 -55.86
C VAL A 519 -133.73 13.33 -54.88
N LEU A 520 -133.13 13.11 -53.70
CA LEU A 520 -133.25 14.00 -52.53
C LEU A 520 -131.95 14.27 -51.72
N GLN A 521 -131.91 15.46 -51.08
CA GLN A 521 -131.12 15.81 -49.88
C GLN A 521 -131.59 14.98 -48.65
N SER A 522 -130.89 14.85 -47.51
CA SER A 522 -129.62 15.44 -46.98
C SER A 522 -128.87 14.32 -46.21
N GLN A 523 -127.85 14.46 -45.35
CA GLN A 523 -127.14 15.52 -44.60
C GLN A 523 -125.61 15.40 -44.85
N SER A 524 -124.67 16.30 -44.53
CA SER A 524 -124.43 17.40 -43.55
C SER A 524 -123.85 16.99 -42.18
N SER A 525 -122.66 17.56 -41.84
CA SER A 525 -121.94 17.53 -40.54
C SER A 525 -121.57 16.15 -39.96
N THR A 526 -120.37 15.85 -39.45
CA THR A 526 -119.04 16.52 -39.30
C THR A 526 -117.97 15.40 -39.47
N GLU A 527 -116.65 15.60 -39.54
CA GLU A 527 -115.73 16.69 -39.14
C GLU A 527 -114.45 16.65 -40.01
N ASP A 528 -113.56 17.63 -39.83
CA ASP A 528 -112.19 17.66 -40.37
C ASP A 528 -111.30 16.52 -39.77
N THR A 529 -110.11 16.14 -40.28
CA THR A 529 -109.06 17.00 -40.84
C THR A 529 -108.11 16.31 -41.84
N LYS A 530 -107.59 17.15 -42.76
CA LYS A 530 -106.26 17.16 -43.42
C LYS A 530 -105.08 16.97 -42.41
N GLU A 531 -103.79 16.77 -42.72
CA GLU A 531 -102.98 16.54 -43.93
C GLU A 531 -101.60 15.91 -43.52
N GLU A 532 -100.58 16.00 -44.39
CA GLU A 532 -99.20 15.49 -44.23
C GLU A 532 -98.28 16.31 -43.25
N PRO A 533 -97.09 15.79 -42.85
CA PRO A 533 -96.17 16.44 -41.89
C PRO A 533 -95.35 17.61 -42.51
N PRO A 534 -94.70 18.50 -41.73
CA PRO A 534 -93.29 18.27 -41.34
C PRO A 534 -92.75 18.97 -40.05
N GLU A 535 -91.47 18.68 -39.73
CA GLU A 535 -90.39 19.56 -39.21
C GLU A 535 -90.48 20.47 -37.96
N ILE A 536 -89.45 20.29 -37.10
CA ILE A 536 -88.58 21.31 -36.44
C ILE A 536 -89.18 22.32 -35.44
N LYS A 537 -88.84 22.10 -34.16
CA LYS A 537 -88.26 23.02 -33.14
C LYS A 537 -87.95 22.17 -31.89
N GLN A 538 -86.80 22.19 -31.22
CA GLN A 538 -85.75 23.20 -30.94
C GLN A 538 -86.18 24.28 -29.93
N GLU A 539 -85.53 24.21 -28.75
CA GLU A 539 -85.42 25.25 -27.70
C GLU A 539 -86.70 25.66 -26.94
N PRO A 540 -86.62 26.15 -25.67
CA PRO A 540 -85.52 26.98 -25.14
C PRO A 540 -84.94 26.63 -23.74
N ASP A 541 -83.86 27.35 -23.39
CA ASP A 541 -83.44 27.71 -22.02
C ASP A 541 -84.57 28.49 -21.28
N ASP A 542 -84.52 28.93 -20.03
CA ASP A 542 -83.46 29.34 -19.06
C ASP A 542 -84.19 29.39 -17.66
N PRO A 543 -83.72 30.04 -16.55
CA PRO A 543 -82.38 30.47 -16.16
C PRO A 543 -81.97 30.11 -14.70
N SER A 544 -80.65 30.24 -14.42
CA SER A 544 -80.06 30.61 -13.09
C SER A 544 -80.27 29.62 -11.90
N ALA A 545 -79.26 29.26 -11.11
CA ALA A 545 -78.28 30.17 -10.51
C ALA A 545 -76.91 29.55 -10.17
N GLN A 546 -75.98 30.45 -9.83
CA GLN A 546 -74.60 30.26 -9.37
C GLN A 546 -74.56 29.48 -8.02
N VAL A 547 -73.45 28.93 -7.49
CA VAL A 547 -72.01 29.25 -7.61
C VAL A 547 -71.16 27.98 -7.37
N SER A 548 -70.03 27.78 -8.08
CA SER A 548 -68.69 27.35 -7.55
C SER A 548 -67.84 26.63 -8.61
N VAL A 549 -66.55 26.98 -8.71
CA VAL A 549 -65.58 26.35 -9.64
C VAL A 549 -64.40 25.75 -8.88
N PRO A 550 -64.12 24.44 -9.00
CA PRO A 550 -62.86 23.84 -8.55
C PRO A 550 -61.75 24.05 -9.61
N LYS A 551 -60.76 24.86 -9.29
CA LYS A 551 -59.52 25.04 -10.07
C LYS A 551 -58.62 23.81 -9.86
N ALA A 552 -58.65 22.84 -10.78
CA ALA A 552 -57.86 21.60 -10.67
C ALA A 552 -57.36 21.01 -12.01
N VAL A 553 -58.16 21.05 -13.09
CA VAL A 553 -57.89 20.26 -14.31
C VAL A 553 -56.86 20.91 -15.26
N SER A 554 -56.53 22.19 -15.07
CA SER A 554 -55.58 22.93 -15.92
C SER A 554 -54.11 22.80 -15.51
N GLU A 555 -53.83 22.33 -14.30
CA GLU A 555 -52.46 22.27 -13.75
C GLU A 555 -51.80 20.93 -14.10
N ASP A 556 -52.51 19.81 -13.95
CA ASP A 556 -52.05 18.44 -14.25
C ASP A 556 -51.59 18.24 -15.71
N VAL A 557 -52.33 18.78 -16.69
CA VAL A 557 -51.96 18.73 -18.12
C VAL A 557 -50.70 19.53 -18.41
N ASN A 558 -50.48 20.65 -17.72
CA ASN A 558 -49.24 21.42 -17.82
C ASN A 558 -48.08 20.72 -17.13
N GLU A 559 -48.32 20.04 -16.00
CA GLU A 559 -47.29 19.31 -15.27
C GLU A 559 -46.81 18.06 -16.03
N MET A 560 -47.73 17.29 -16.64
CA MET A 560 -47.36 16.20 -17.56
C MET A 560 -46.52 16.70 -18.75
N LYS A 561 -46.84 17.88 -19.30
CA LYS A 561 -46.04 18.45 -20.38
C LYS A 561 -44.66 18.89 -19.89
N ALA A 562 -44.59 19.64 -18.80
CA ALA A 562 -43.33 20.08 -18.21
C ALA A 562 -42.39 18.91 -17.86
N ARG A 563 -42.94 17.79 -17.34
CA ARG A 563 -42.18 16.56 -17.07
C ARG A 563 -41.60 15.92 -18.33
N ARG A 564 -42.33 15.92 -19.45
CA ARG A 564 -41.81 15.45 -20.75
C ARG A 564 -40.75 16.37 -21.33
N ASP A 565 -41.00 17.68 -21.33
CA ASP A 565 -40.04 18.69 -21.80
C ASP A 565 -38.73 18.65 -20.98
N GLU A 566 -38.79 18.30 -19.69
CA GLU A 566 -37.62 18.13 -18.81
C GLU A 566 -36.90 16.79 -19.01
N GLU A 567 -37.62 15.68 -19.18
CA GLU A 567 -37.02 14.38 -19.57
C GLU A 567 -36.28 14.47 -20.93
N GLU A 568 -36.81 15.22 -21.89
CA GLU A 568 -36.17 15.43 -23.19
C GLU A 568 -34.85 16.21 -23.05
N ARG A 569 -34.84 17.29 -22.24
CA ARG A 569 -33.61 18.02 -21.87
C ARG A 569 -32.59 17.15 -21.15
N GLU A 570 -33.04 16.26 -20.26
CA GLU A 570 -32.11 15.38 -19.53
C GLU A 570 -31.48 14.35 -20.46
N ARG A 571 -32.24 13.80 -21.41
CA ARG A 571 -31.73 12.91 -22.47
C ARG A 571 -30.71 13.64 -23.36
N GLU A 572 -31.05 14.84 -23.84
CA GLU A 572 -30.15 15.66 -24.66
C GLU A 572 -28.86 16.04 -23.91
N ARG A 573 -28.94 16.30 -22.59
CA ARG A 573 -27.78 16.53 -21.74
C ARG A 573 -26.89 15.29 -21.61
N ARG A 574 -27.48 14.12 -21.33
CA ARG A 574 -26.75 12.83 -21.24
C ARG A 574 -26.13 12.43 -22.59
N GLU A 575 -26.74 12.80 -23.71
CA GLU A 575 -26.19 12.56 -25.05
C GLU A 575 -24.98 13.46 -25.34
N ARG A 576 -25.07 14.77 -25.08
CA ARG A 576 -23.93 15.71 -25.17
C ARG A 576 -22.76 15.33 -24.24
N GLU A 577 -23.06 14.73 -23.09
CA GLU A 577 -22.04 14.22 -22.16
C GLU A 577 -21.29 13.02 -22.74
N ARG A 578 -22.01 12.06 -23.33
CA ARG A 578 -21.43 10.92 -24.07
C ARG A 578 -20.64 11.33 -25.32
N GLU A 579 -21.03 12.41 -25.99
CA GLU A 579 -20.23 12.95 -27.10
C GLU A 579 -18.91 13.53 -26.62
N ARG A 580 -18.91 14.27 -25.50
CA ARG A 580 -17.69 14.82 -24.87
C ARG A 580 -16.76 13.73 -24.35
N GLU A 581 -17.28 12.60 -23.86
CA GLU A 581 -16.46 11.44 -23.50
C GLU A 581 -15.79 10.82 -24.73
N LYS A 582 -16.55 10.58 -25.81
CA LYS A 582 -16.00 10.08 -27.09
C LYS A 582 -14.99 11.03 -27.74
N GLU A 583 -15.11 12.33 -27.52
CA GLU A 583 -14.15 13.32 -28.00
C GLU A 583 -12.83 13.25 -27.22
N LYS A 584 -12.90 13.21 -25.88
CA LYS A 584 -11.73 12.98 -24.99
C LYS A 584 -11.04 11.64 -25.23
N GLU A 585 -11.80 10.59 -25.55
CA GLU A 585 -11.26 9.27 -25.87
C GLU A 585 -10.43 9.32 -27.16
N LYS A 586 -10.95 9.94 -28.22
CA LYS A 586 -10.21 10.18 -29.49
C LYS A 586 -9.01 11.10 -29.31
N GLU A 587 -9.06 12.05 -28.39
CA GLU A 587 -7.92 12.91 -28.06
C GLU A 587 -6.79 12.08 -27.41
N ARG A 588 -7.12 11.24 -26.42
CA ARG A 588 -6.19 10.30 -25.78
C ARG A 588 -5.60 9.27 -26.76
N GLU A 589 -6.38 8.78 -27.74
CA GLU A 589 -5.85 7.91 -28.80
C GLU A 589 -4.81 8.64 -29.67
N ARG A 590 -5.08 9.89 -30.05
CA ARG A 590 -4.14 10.73 -30.84
C ARG A 590 -2.86 11.08 -30.07
N GLU A 591 -2.93 11.22 -28.75
CA GLU A 591 -1.73 11.41 -27.93
C GLU A 591 -0.88 10.13 -27.91
N LYS A 592 -1.49 8.97 -27.66
CA LYS A 592 -0.82 7.66 -27.70
C LYS A 592 -0.25 7.30 -29.07
N GLU A 593 -0.83 7.80 -30.16
CA GLU A 593 -0.29 7.63 -31.51
C GLU A 593 0.96 8.49 -31.75
N LYS A 594 0.94 9.76 -31.34
CA LYS A 594 2.12 10.66 -31.38
C LYS A 594 3.26 10.17 -30.48
N GLU A 595 2.95 9.58 -29.34
CA GLU A 595 3.94 9.03 -28.41
C GLU A 595 4.70 7.86 -29.04
N LYS A 596 3.97 6.92 -29.66
CA LYS A 596 4.55 5.80 -30.44
C LYS A 596 5.30 6.27 -31.68
N GLU A 597 4.94 7.42 -32.26
CA GLU A 597 5.71 8.02 -33.35
C GLU A 597 7.06 8.55 -32.84
N LYS A 598 7.08 9.30 -31.73
CA LYS A 598 8.33 9.74 -31.06
C LYS A 598 9.22 8.58 -30.63
N GLU A 599 8.63 7.52 -30.07
CA GLU A 599 9.35 6.30 -29.67
C GLU A 599 10.09 5.68 -30.88
N ARG A 600 9.40 5.52 -32.01
CA ARG A 600 9.98 5.04 -33.27
C ARG A 600 11.03 5.97 -33.87
N GLU A 601 10.99 7.28 -33.59
CA GLU A 601 12.08 8.19 -33.95
C GLU A 601 13.29 8.04 -33.02
N ARG A 602 13.07 7.92 -31.69
CA ARG A 602 14.12 7.60 -30.70
C ARG A 602 14.82 6.28 -31.05
N GLU A 603 14.10 5.24 -31.45
CA GLU A 603 14.68 3.97 -31.93
C GLU A 603 15.53 4.13 -33.20
N LYS A 604 14.99 4.78 -34.24
CA LYS A 604 15.73 5.03 -35.50
C LYS A 604 16.98 5.87 -35.29
N GLN A 605 16.98 6.77 -34.31
CA GLN A 605 18.16 7.56 -33.97
C GLN A 605 19.22 6.70 -33.28
N LYS A 606 18.84 5.88 -32.29
CA LYS A 606 19.75 4.91 -31.66
C LYS A 606 20.36 3.92 -32.66
N GLN A 607 19.58 3.45 -33.65
CA GLN A 607 20.09 2.60 -34.74
C GLN A 607 21.14 3.33 -35.59
N LYS A 608 20.88 4.59 -36.00
CA LYS A 608 21.85 5.40 -36.77
C LYS A 608 23.11 5.76 -35.98
N GLU A 609 23.03 5.80 -34.65
CA GLU A 609 24.18 6.03 -33.79
C GLU A 609 25.02 4.74 -33.67
N SER A 610 24.40 3.56 -33.49
CA SER A 610 25.13 2.29 -33.47
C SER A 610 25.72 1.88 -34.83
N GLU A 611 25.06 2.22 -35.95
CA GLU A 611 25.62 2.06 -37.30
C GLU A 611 26.90 2.91 -37.48
N LYS A 612 26.91 4.15 -36.98
CA LYS A 612 28.10 5.02 -37.04
C LYS A 612 29.25 4.55 -36.14
N GLU A 613 28.96 4.00 -34.96
CA GLU A 613 30.01 3.39 -34.13
C GLU A 613 30.62 2.16 -34.80
N LEU A 614 29.83 1.41 -35.58
CA LEU A 614 30.30 0.27 -36.37
C LEU A 614 31.09 0.68 -37.62
N GLU A 615 30.77 1.81 -38.27
CA GLU A 615 31.60 2.37 -39.35
C GLU A 615 32.87 3.10 -38.83
N SER A 616 32.98 3.31 -37.51
CA SER A 616 34.11 4.01 -36.86
C SER A 616 35.14 3.07 -36.19
N ARG A 617 35.10 1.76 -36.49
CA ARG A 617 36.01 0.74 -35.93
C ARG A 617 36.66 -0.12 -37.01
#